data_AF-A0A9P0Q6C3-F1
#
_entry.id   AF-A0A9P0Q6C3-F1
#
_cell.length_a   1.000
_cell.length_b   1.000
_cell.length_c   1.000
_cell.angle_alpha   90.00
_cell.angle_beta   90.00
_cell.angle_gamma   90.00
#
_symmetry.space_group_name_H-M   'P 1'
#
loop_
_entity.id
_entity.type
_entity.pdbx_description
1 polymer ?
#
loop_
_entity_poly.entity_id
_entity_poly.type
_entity_poly.pdbx_seq_one_letter_code
_entity_poly.pdbx_strand_id
1 'polypeptide(L)'
;MVTGDNDPLSDFQITEEWIYRGEGNCNVVLSLPKSRKILRIRKIDRPRTLIGWLIVWINDFLYWYCGKGIKEELRDLKFYSTVMRPLVGRRYTSEADQVFLSRKQIKIFEDSLGKYRPEFRKQKILQYSRASLFDDFAFIPKDEYEYLPFEMSQNTYAIEIKPKQGWRPLSEKHFPACLFCMHQYLKVRIH
;
A
#
# COMPACT_ATOMS: atom_id res chain seq x y z
N MET A 1 15.16 12.94 14.88
CA MET A 1 16.35 12.08 14.77
C MET A 1 16.24 11.35 13.43
N VAL A 2 17.10 11.72 12.48
CA VAL A 2 17.18 11.07 11.17
C VAL A 2 18.01 9.81 11.40
N THR A 3 17.36 8.65 11.40
CA THR A 3 18.05 7.36 11.46
C THR A 3 18.87 7.19 10.18
N GLY A 4 20.10 6.71 10.36
CA GLY A 4 21.18 6.74 9.37
C GLY A 4 20.95 5.87 8.12
N ASP A 5 21.67 6.24 7.08
CA ASP A 5 21.66 5.70 5.71
C ASP A 5 22.15 4.24 5.55
N ASN A 6 22.07 3.36 6.55
CA ASN A 6 22.58 1.98 6.43
C ASN A 6 21.83 0.94 7.30
N ASP A 7 20.50 0.97 7.36
CA ASP A 7 19.80 -0.24 7.82
C ASP A 7 19.80 -1.26 6.67
N PRO A 8 20.35 -2.48 6.87
CA PRO A 8 20.27 -3.52 5.86
C PRO A 8 18.79 -3.80 5.60
N LEU A 9 18.38 -3.66 4.33
CA LEU A 9 17.05 -4.06 3.86
C LEU A 9 16.75 -5.45 4.43
N SER A 10 15.77 -5.53 5.33
CA SER A 10 15.43 -6.82 5.92
C SER A 10 14.80 -7.68 4.84
N ASP A 11 15.40 -8.83 4.57
CA ASP A 11 14.81 -9.85 3.73
C ASP A 11 13.49 -10.29 4.36
N PHE A 12 12.37 -10.00 3.69
CA PHE A 12 11.09 -10.49 4.14
C PHE A 12 11.09 -12.01 4.02
N GLN A 13 10.62 -12.72 5.05
CA GLN A 13 10.40 -14.15 4.98
C GLN A 13 8.89 -14.43 5.00
N ILE A 14 8.43 -15.30 4.10
CA ILE A 14 7.03 -15.78 4.15
C ILE A 14 6.97 -16.86 5.24
N THR A 15 7.07 -16.47 6.49
CA THR A 15 6.94 -17.36 7.66
C THR A 15 5.57 -17.25 8.30
N GLU A 16 4.85 -16.16 8.02
CA GLU A 16 3.53 -15.89 8.55
C GLU A 16 2.43 -16.31 7.57
N GLU A 17 1.34 -16.80 8.14
CA GLU A 17 0.09 -16.92 7.41
C GLU A 17 -0.35 -15.51 7.00
N TRP A 18 -0.59 -15.32 5.70
CA TRP A 18 -0.95 -14.03 5.14
C TRP A 18 -2.33 -14.11 4.50
N ILE A 19 -3.08 -13.01 4.58
CA ILE A 19 -4.46 -12.93 4.11
C ILE A 19 -4.58 -11.77 3.13
N TYR A 20 -5.24 -11.99 2.00
CA TYR A 20 -5.58 -10.91 1.08
C TYR A 20 -6.56 -9.93 1.75
N ARG A 21 -6.14 -8.68 1.99
CA ARG A 21 -6.96 -7.65 2.62
C ARG A 21 -7.73 -6.83 1.59
N GLY A 22 -7.05 -6.43 0.52
CA GLY A 22 -7.66 -5.62 -0.54
C GLY A 22 -6.64 -4.97 -1.46
N GLU A 23 -7.13 -4.22 -2.45
CA GLU A 23 -6.26 -3.51 -3.38
C GLU A 23 -6.84 -2.19 -3.89
N GLY A 24 -5.96 -1.21 -4.07
CA GLY A 24 -6.23 0.01 -4.82
C GLY A 24 -5.80 -0.12 -6.28
N ASN A 25 -5.70 0.98 -7.02
CA ASN A 25 -5.12 0.91 -8.37
C ASN A 25 -3.59 0.69 -8.34
N CYS A 26 -2.91 1.23 -7.32
CA CYS A 26 -1.44 1.28 -7.30
C CYS A 26 -0.81 0.22 -6.38
N ASN A 27 -1.56 -0.39 -5.46
CA ASN A 27 -1.00 -1.31 -4.46
C ASN A 27 -1.98 -2.44 -4.14
N VAL A 28 -1.43 -3.59 -3.78
CA VAL A 28 -2.11 -4.71 -3.10
C VAL A 28 -1.69 -4.69 -1.64
N VAL A 29 -2.61 -5.03 -0.74
CA VAL A 29 -2.37 -5.12 0.70
C VAL A 29 -2.67 -6.54 1.18
N LEU A 30 -1.69 -7.13 1.84
CA LEU A 30 -1.81 -8.41 2.54
C LEU A 30 -1.76 -8.14 4.05
N SER A 31 -2.65 -8.75 4.82
CA SER A 31 -2.58 -8.75 6.29
C SER A 31 -1.69 -9.89 6.77
N LEU A 32 -0.90 -9.61 7.80
CA LEU A 32 -0.01 -10.54 8.51
C LEU A 32 -0.50 -10.62 9.97
N PRO A 33 -1.49 -11.48 10.29
CA PRO A 33 -2.21 -11.41 11.56
C PRO A 33 -1.33 -11.72 12.78
N LYS A 34 -0.31 -12.58 12.62
CA LYS A 34 0.60 -12.96 13.71
C LYS A 34 1.43 -11.77 14.18
N SER A 35 2.01 -11.01 13.26
CA SER A 35 2.74 -9.78 13.54
C SER A 35 1.86 -8.53 13.72
N ARG A 36 0.54 -8.63 13.44
CA ARG A 36 -0.40 -7.50 13.38
C ARG A 36 0.07 -6.38 12.46
N LYS A 37 0.69 -6.77 11.34
CA LYS A 37 1.17 -5.87 10.30
C LYS A 37 0.44 -6.09 8.99
N ILE A 38 0.57 -5.14 8.08
CA ILE A 38 0.20 -5.29 6.69
C ILE A 38 1.43 -5.17 5.80
N LEU A 39 1.48 -6.00 4.77
CA LEU A 39 2.43 -5.92 3.68
C LEU A 39 1.78 -5.21 2.50
N ARG A 40 2.29 -4.03 2.15
CA ARG A 40 1.83 -3.23 1.02
C ARG A 40 2.79 -3.38 -0.15
N ILE A 41 2.31 -3.99 -1.23
CA ILE A 41 3.08 -4.28 -2.43
C ILE A 41 2.60 -3.39 -3.58
N ARG A 42 3.53 -2.72 -4.26
CA ARG A 42 3.21 -1.86 -5.40
C ARG A 42 2.79 -2.68 -6.61
N LYS A 43 1.94 -2.10 -7.46
CA LYS A 43 1.51 -2.68 -8.74
C LYS A 43 2.11 -1.96 -9.93
N ILE A 44 2.39 -2.73 -10.97
CA ILE A 44 2.83 -2.28 -12.28
C ILE A 44 1.90 -2.84 -13.36
N ASP A 45 1.88 -2.21 -14.53
CA ASP A 45 1.07 -2.70 -15.64
C ASP A 45 1.56 -4.06 -16.13
N ARG A 46 0.63 -4.98 -16.38
CA ARG A 46 0.98 -6.30 -16.91
C ARG A 46 1.51 -6.15 -18.34
N PRO A 47 2.71 -6.65 -18.65
CA PRO A 47 3.20 -6.64 -20.02
C PRO A 47 2.27 -7.49 -20.90
N ARG A 48 1.80 -6.90 -22.01
CA ARG A 48 0.84 -7.55 -22.93
C ARG A 48 1.52 -8.33 -24.06
N THR A 49 2.80 -8.10 -24.28
CA THR A 49 3.57 -8.70 -25.37
C THR A 49 4.86 -9.31 -24.83
N LEU A 50 5.44 -10.28 -25.55
CA LEU A 50 6.74 -10.87 -25.21
C LEU A 50 7.85 -9.81 -25.18
N ILE A 51 7.83 -8.87 -26.14
CA ILE A 51 8.75 -7.73 -26.17
C ILE A 51 8.53 -6.85 -24.94
N GLY A 52 7.29 -6.57 -24.56
CA GLY A 52 6.97 -5.80 -23.36
C GLY A 52 7.43 -6.51 -22.08
N TRP A 53 7.31 -7.84 -22.02
CA TRP A 53 7.83 -8.62 -20.91
C TRP A 53 9.36 -8.58 -20.83
N LEU A 54 10.05 -8.71 -21.97
CA LEU A 54 11.50 -8.61 -22.06
C LEU A 54 11.98 -7.21 -21.66
N ILE A 55 11.29 -6.15 -22.10
CA ILE A 55 11.59 -4.77 -21.71
C ILE A 55 11.39 -4.58 -20.20
N VAL A 56 10.30 -5.08 -19.62
CA VAL A 56 10.09 -5.03 -18.16
C VAL A 56 11.19 -5.78 -17.43
N TRP A 57 11.59 -6.96 -17.91
CA TRP A 57 12.65 -7.75 -17.29
C TRP A 57 14.03 -7.07 -17.39
N ILE A 58 14.40 -6.54 -18.56
CA ILE A 58 15.64 -5.79 -18.77
C ILE A 58 15.61 -4.50 -17.96
N ASN A 59 14.49 -3.79 -17.94
CA ASN A 59 14.34 -2.58 -17.15
C ASN A 59 14.43 -2.93 -15.66
N ASP A 60 13.77 -3.96 -15.15
CA ASP A 60 13.90 -4.39 -13.75
C ASP A 60 15.36 -4.75 -13.40
N PHE A 61 16.07 -5.41 -14.32
CA PHE A 61 17.49 -5.73 -14.17
C PHE A 61 18.36 -4.46 -14.12
N LEU A 62 18.20 -3.55 -15.08
CA LEU A 62 18.93 -2.28 -15.16
C LEU A 62 18.54 -1.31 -14.03
N TYR A 63 17.28 -1.29 -13.64
CA TYR A 63 16.72 -0.47 -12.56
C TYR A 63 17.28 -0.89 -11.20
N TRP A 64 17.55 -2.19 -11.04
CA TRP A 64 18.33 -2.73 -9.93
C TRP A 64 19.81 -2.40 -10.03
N TYR A 65 20.43 -2.69 -11.18
CA TYR A 65 21.86 -2.49 -11.39
C TYR A 65 22.28 -1.01 -11.27
N CYS A 66 21.47 -0.10 -11.79
CA CYS A 66 21.71 1.34 -11.75
C CYS A 66 21.16 2.02 -10.48
N GLY A 67 20.53 1.28 -9.56
CA GLY A 67 20.01 1.80 -8.28
C GLY A 67 18.89 2.86 -8.38
N LYS A 68 18.39 3.17 -9.58
CA LYS A 68 17.40 4.24 -9.81
C LYS A 68 16.08 3.97 -9.10
N GLY A 69 15.72 2.69 -8.98
CA GLY A 69 14.50 2.31 -8.30
C GLY A 69 14.47 2.40 -6.81
N ILE A 70 15.65 2.24 -6.22
CA ILE A 70 15.86 2.46 -4.80
C ILE A 70 15.51 3.92 -4.48
N LYS A 71 15.90 4.86 -5.33
CA LYS A 71 15.69 6.30 -5.12
C LYS A 71 14.21 6.71 -5.17
N GLU A 72 13.40 6.17 -6.08
CA GLU A 72 11.99 6.56 -6.21
C GLU A 72 11.13 6.09 -5.03
N GLU A 73 11.36 4.87 -4.55
CA GLU A 73 10.60 4.34 -3.42
C GLU A 73 11.09 4.90 -2.08
N LEU A 74 12.41 5.06 -1.90
CA LEU A 74 12.96 5.81 -0.76
C LEU A 74 12.41 7.23 -0.75
N ARG A 75 12.21 7.87 -1.91
CA ARG A 75 11.56 9.18 -1.96
C ARG A 75 10.11 9.11 -1.46
N ASP A 76 9.34 8.12 -1.87
CA ASP A 76 7.94 7.97 -1.43
C ASP A 76 7.86 7.68 0.09
N LEU A 77 8.72 6.82 0.63
CA LEU A 77 8.83 6.55 2.07
C LEU A 77 9.36 7.75 2.86
N LYS A 78 10.35 8.45 2.34
CA LYS A 78 10.90 9.68 2.94
C LYS A 78 9.88 10.80 2.95
N PHE A 79 9.12 10.97 1.86
CA PHE A 79 8.01 11.90 1.79
C PHE A 79 6.94 11.53 2.82
N TYR A 80 6.57 10.25 2.91
CA TYR A 80 5.63 9.78 3.92
C TYR A 80 6.11 10.10 5.34
N SER A 81 7.34 9.71 5.68
CA SER A 81 7.89 9.82 7.04
C SER A 81 8.19 11.27 7.45
N THR A 82 8.67 12.09 6.52
CA THR A 82 9.17 13.45 6.79
C THR A 82 8.09 14.51 6.59
N VAL A 83 7.12 14.29 5.71
CA VAL A 83 6.08 15.27 5.37
C VAL A 83 4.71 14.83 5.87
N MET A 84 4.23 13.66 5.44
CA MET A 84 2.85 13.26 5.71
C MET A 84 2.60 12.90 7.18
N ARG A 85 3.48 12.10 7.80
CA ARG A 85 3.32 11.70 9.20
C ARG A 85 3.31 12.90 10.17
N PRO A 86 4.21 13.90 10.05
CA PRO A 86 4.14 15.08 10.90
C PRO A 86 2.90 15.96 10.66
N LEU A 87 2.46 16.13 9.40
CA LEU A 87 1.30 16.96 9.09
C LEU A 87 -0.03 16.34 9.55
N VAL A 88 -0.17 15.02 9.42
CA VAL A 88 -1.38 14.30 9.85
C VAL A 88 -1.35 14.03 11.37
N GLY A 89 -0.16 13.83 11.93
CA GLY A 89 0.05 13.43 13.31
C GLY A 89 0.61 12.01 13.39
N ARG A 90 1.77 11.87 14.06
CA ARG A 90 2.46 10.58 14.22
C ARG A 90 1.64 9.53 14.97
N ARG A 91 0.69 9.95 15.80
CA ARG A 91 -0.23 9.07 16.52
C ARG A 91 -1.30 8.44 15.61
N TYR A 92 -1.64 9.09 14.50
CA TYR A 92 -2.67 8.64 13.56
C TYR A 92 -2.08 7.97 12.32
N THR A 93 -0.76 7.72 12.32
CA THR A 93 -0.03 7.16 11.18
C THR A 93 0.95 6.11 11.68
N SER A 94 1.09 5.01 10.91
CA SER A 94 2.04 3.96 11.24
C SER A 94 3.44 4.29 10.70
N GLU A 95 4.47 3.67 11.27
CA GLU A 95 5.79 3.66 10.65
C GLU A 95 5.75 2.80 9.37
N ALA A 96 6.63 3.08 8.43
CA ALA A 96 6.68 2.35 7.16
C ALA A 96 8.06 1.73 7.00
N ASP A 97 8.17 0.43 7.22
CA ASP A 97 9.43 -0.29 7.14
C ASP A 97 9.57 -0.87 5.73
N GLN A 98 10.70 -0.59 5.08
CA GLN A 98 10.97 -1.15 3.76
C GLN A 98 11.45 -2.58 3.88
N VAL A 99 10.84 -3.48 3.11
CA VAL A 99 11.24 -4.89 3.05
C VAL A 99 11.51 -5.34 1.63
N PHE A 100 12.45 -6.27 1.49
CA PHE A 100 12.76 -6.86 0.19
C PHE A 100 11.89 -8.10 -0.07
N LEU A 101 11.33 -8.20 -1.28
CA LEU A 101 10.57 -9.36 -1.74
C LEU A 101 11.27 -10.01 -2.94
N SER A 102 11.70 -11.25 -2.77
CA SER A 102 12.31 -12.01 -3.86
C SER A 102 11.30 -12.33 -4.97
N ARG A 103 11.81 -12.58 -6.19
CA ARG A 103 10.97 -13.00 -7.33
C ARG A 103 10.14 -14.25 -7.03
N LYS A 104 10.71 -15.20 -6.28
CA LYS A 104 10.02 -16.44 -5.87
C LYS A 104 8.80 -16.11 -4.99
N GLN A 105 8.97 -15.21 -4.01
CA GLN A 105 7.90 -14.78 -3.11
C GLN A 105 6.79 -14.04 -3.85
N ILE A 106 7.15 -13.10 -4.74
CA ILE A 106 6.17 -12.40 -5.57
C ILE A 106 5.37 -13.37 -6.44
N LYS A 107 6.04 -14.37 -7.03
CA LYS A 107 5.36 -15.41 -7.81
C LYS A 107 4.36 -16.21 -6.94
N ILE A 108 4.75 -16.61 -5.74
CA ILE A 108 3.85 -17.27 -4.78
C ILE A 108 2.62 -16.40 -4.51
N PHE A 109 2.81 -15.11 -4.25
CA PHE A 109 1.70 -14.19 -4.04
C PHE A 109 0.82 -14.05 -5.27
N GLU A 110 1.36 -13.83 -6.46
CA GLU A 110 0.56 -13.70 -7.69
C GLU A 110 -0.27 -14.94 -7.98
N ASP A 111 0.35 -16.12 -7.90
CA ASP A 111 -0.32 -17.40 -8.17
C ASP A 111 -1.46 -17.62 -7.16
N SER A 112 -1.23 -17.27 -5.89
CA SER A 112 -2.20 -17.46 -4.80
C SER A 112 -3.30 -16.39 -4.78
N LEU A 113 -2.99 -15.15 -5.16
CA LEU A 113 -3.92 -14.02 -5.15
C LEU A 113 -4.90 -14.04 -6.33
N GLY A 114 -4.58 -14.77 -7.40
CA GLY A 114 -5.40 -14.85 -8.60
C GLY A 114 -6.87 -15.23 -8.33
N LYS A 115 -7.13 -16.04 -7.29
CA LYS A 115 -8.50 -16.45 -6.89
C LYS A 115 -9.28 -15.40 -6.09
N TYR A 116 -8.61 -14.43 -5.48
CA TYR A 116 -9.24 -13.41 -4.63
C TYR A 116 -9.37 -12.05 -5.30
N ARG A 117 -8.48 -11.74 -6.25
CA ARG A 117 -8.44 -10.44 -6.92
C ARG A 117 -9.57 -10.32 -7.95
N PRO A 118 -10.32 -9.20 -7.99
CA PRO A 118 -11.32 -8.97 -9.04
C PRO A 118 -10.72 -8.97 -10.44
N GLU A 119 -11.43 -9.50 -11.45
CA GLU A 119 -10.90 -9.63 -12.83
C GLU A 119 -10.38 -8.31 -13.40
N PHE A 120 -11.13 -7.22 -13.27
CA PHE A 120 -10.74 -5.90 -13.76
C PHE A 120 -9.48 -5.32 -13.08
N ARG A 121 -9.05 -5.89 -11.95
CA ARG A 121 -7.82 -5.51 -11.25
C ARG A 121 -6.59 -6.31 -11.72
N LYS A 122 -6.77 -7.47 -12.36
CA LYS A 122 -5.68 -8.37 -12.80
C LYS A 122 -4.87 -7.85 -13.99
N GLN A 123 -5.30 -6.75 -14.61
CA GLN A 123 -4.51 -6.03 -15.63
C GLN A 123 -3.19 -5.45 -15.10
N LYS A 124 -3.02 -5.37 -13.78
CA LYS A 124 -1.77 -4.99 -13.12
C LYS A 124 -1.23 -6.13 -12.26
N ILE A 125 0.08 -6.30 -12.28
CA ILE A 125 0.82 -7.29 -11.49
C ILE A 125 1.59 -6.63 -10.35
N LEU A 126 2.06 -7.41 -9.40
CA LEU A 126 2.91 -7.00 -8.30
C LEU A 126 4.30 -6.62 -8.82
N GLN A 127 4.80 -5.50 -8.36
CA GLN A 127 6.17 -5.07 -8.61
C GLN A 127 7.13 -5.97 -7.83
N TYR A 128 8.22 -6.37 -8.47
CA TYR A 128 9.25 -7.14 -7.80
C TYR A 128 10.00 -6.30 -6.77
N SER A 129 10.73 -7.00 -5.90
CA SER A 129 11.84 -6.51 -5.09
C SER A 129 11.52 -5.71 -3.85
N ARG A 130 10.45 -4.93 -3.78
CA ARG A 130 10.19 -4.13 -2.58
C ARG A 130 8.72 -3.97 -2.23
N ALA A 131 8.50 -3.91 -0.93
CA ALA A 131 7.23 -3.64 -0.30
C ALA A 131 7.46 -2.84 0.97
N SER A 132 6.37 -2.35 1.55
CA SER A 132 6.41 -1.62 2.81
C SER A 132 5.53 -2.33 3.83
N LEU A 133 6.06 -2.53 5.03
CA LEU A 133 5.31 -2.98 6.19
C LEU A 133 4.73 -1.77 6.93
N PHE A 134 3.50 -1.92 7.38
CA PHE A 134 2.82 -0.99 8.29
C PHE A 134 2.15 -1.79 9.38
N ASP A 135 1.78 -1.14 10.48
CA ASP A 135 0.88 -1.72 11.47
C ASP A 135 -0.51 -1.90 10.87
N ASP A 136 -1.17 -3.00 11.23
CA ASP A 136 -2.52 -3.30 10.77
C ASP A 136 -3.56 -2.61 11.68
N PHE A 137 -4.06 -1.45 11.23
CA PHE A 137 -5.11 -0.70 11.93
C PHE A 137 -6.47 -1.42 12.02
N ALA A 138 -6.61 -2.62 11.44
CA ALA A 138 -7.74 -3.48 11.74
C ALA A 138 -7.66 -4.13 13.14
N PHE A 139 -6.53 -3.99 13.84
CA PHE A 139 -6.34 -4.43 15.21
C PHE A 139 -6.14 -3.23 16.14
N ILE A 140 -6.74 -3.29 17.32
CA ILE A 140 -6.48 -2.33 18.38
C ILE A 140 -5.16 -2.72 19.10
N PRO A 141 -4.18 -1.80 19.22
CA PRO A 141 -2.99 -2.03 20.04
C PRO A 141 -3.41 -2.27 21.49
N LYS A 142 -2.98 -3.39 22.10
CA LYS A 142 -3.39 -3.72 23.47
C LYS A 142 -2.87 -2.66 24.46
N ASP A 143 -1.61 -2.30 24.28
CA ASP A 143 -0.86 -1.45 25.20
C ASP A 143 -1.33 0.02 25.19
N GLU A 144 -1.92 0.50 24.08
CA GLU A 144 -2.33 1.91 23.97
C GLU A 144 -3.61 2.20 24.78
N TYR A 145 -4.38 1.19 25.17
CA TYR A 145 -5.69 1.35 25.79
C TYR A 145 -5.81 0.66 27.15
N GLU A 146 -4.69 0.26 27.78
CA GLU A 146 -4.68 -0.39 29.10
C GLU A 146 -5.26 0.49 30.22
N TYR A 147 -5.31 1.82 30.03
CA TYR A 147 -5.88 2.75 31.00
C TYR A 147 -7.42 2.76 31.03
N LEU A 148 -8.09 2.06 30.10
CA LEU A 148 -9.55 2.03 30.05
C LEU A 148 -10.10 1.21 31.23
N PRO A 149 -11.17 1.68 31.91
CA PRO A 149 -11.71 1.02 33.11
C PRO A 149 -12.56 -0.22 32.80
N PHE A 150 -12.53 -0.75 31.56
CA PHE A 150 -13.35 -1.87 31.12
C PHE A 150 -12.52 -2.90 30.34
N GLU A 151 -12.92 -4.17 30.45
CA GLU A 151 -12.27 -5.26 29.72
C GLU A 151 -12.50 -5.10 28.22
N MET A 152 -11.40 -5.07 27.48
CA MET A 152 -11.43 -5.03 26.03
C MET A 152 -11.79 -6.40 25.45
N SER A 153 -12.81 -6.42 24.58
CA SER A 153 -13.14 -7.59 23.78
C SER A 153 -11.94 -8.03 22.94
N GLN A 154 -11.80 -9.35 22.76
CA GLN A 154 -10.79 -9.91 21.86
C GLN A 154 -11.09 -9.63 20.37
N ASN A 155 -12.34 -9.28 20.05
CA ASN A 155 -12.77 -8.97 18.69
C ASN A 155 -12.64 -7.47 18.41
N THR A 156 -12.05 -7.12 17.27
CA THR A 156 -11.97 -5.75 16.78
C THR A 156 -12.90 -5.57 15.59
N TYR A 157 -13.62 -4.45 15.55
CA TYR A 157 -14.36 -4.00 14.38
C TYR A 157 -13.77 -2.70 13.87
N ALA A 158 -13.27 -2.72 12.63
CA ALA A 158 -12.58 -1.59 12.02
C ALA A 158 -13.37 -1.08 10.80
N ILE A 159 -13.44 0.24 10.66
CA ILE A 159 -14.18 0.92 9.58
C ILE A 159 -13.19 1.74 8.75
N GLU A 160 -13.10 1.43 7.45
CA GLU A 160 -12.36 2.27 6.50
C GLU A 160 -13.29 3.31 5.88
N ILE A 161 -12.93 4.59 6.01
CA ILE A 161 -13.60 5.70 5.31
C ILE A 161 -12.58 6.37 4.41
N LYS A 162 -12.93 6.57 3.13
CA LYS A 162 -12.13 7.35 2.18
C LYS A 162 -12.75 8.73 1.96
N PRO A 163 -12.55 9.69 2.89
CA PRO A 163 -13.08 11.03 2.72
C PRO A 163 -12.50 11.62 1.44
N LYS A 164 -13.39 12.14 0.60
CA LYS A 164 -13.00 12.85 -0.61
C LYS A 164 -12.70 14.30 -0.23
N GLN A 165 -12.47 15.14 -1.23
CA GLN A 165 -12.28 16.57 -0.99
C GLN A 165 -13.52 17.15 -0.28
N GLY A 166 -13.34 17.62 0.95
CA GLY A 166 -14.39 18.17 1.81
C GLY A 166 -14.60 19.68 1.69
N TRP A 167 -13.90 20.34 0.77
CA TRP A 167 -13.96 21.78 0.55
C TRP A 167 -14.01 22.11 -0.94
N ARG A 168 -14.42 23.33 -1.29
CA ARG A 168 -14.50 23.80 -2.69
C ARG A 168 -13.59 25.02 -2.89
N PRO A 169 -12.65 24.99 -3.87
CA PRO A 169 -11.90 26.16 -4.27
C PRO A 169 -12.82 27.31 -4.68
N LEU A 170 -12.37 28.54 -4.46
CA LEU A 170 -13.12 29.73 -4.89
C LEU A 170 -13.36 29.72 -6.41
N SER A 171 -12.37 29.29 -7.18
CA SER A 171 -12.47 29.13 -8.63
C SER A 171 -13.56 28.15 -9.06
N GLU A 172 -13.93 27.19 -8.20
CA GLU A 172 -14.90 26.13 -8.50
C GLU A 172 -16.30 26.42 -7.94
N LYS A 173 -16.52 27.56 -7.28
CA LYS A 173 -17.82 27.90 -6.67
C LYS A 173 -18.96 28.02 -7.67
N HIS A 174 -18.66 28.36 -8.93
CA HIS A 174 -19.63 28.49 -10.00
C HIS A 174 -20.21 27.13 -10.45
N PHE A 175 -19.57 26.00 -10.13
CA PHE A 175 -20.12 24.68 -10.41
C PHE A 175 -21.34 24.37 -9.51
N PRO A 176 -22.29 23.55 -9.98
CA PRO A 176 -23.51 23.26 -9.24
C PRO A 176 -23.30 22.38 -8.00
N ALA A 177 -22.23 21.60 -7.95
CA ALA A 177 -21.93 20.68 -6.85
C ALA A 177 -20.42 20.52 -6.63
N CYS A 178 -20.02 19.79 -5.58
CA CYS A 178 -18.61 19.45 -5.37
C CYS A 178 -18.11 18.44 -6.42
N LEU A 179 -16.79 18.40 -6.59
CA LEU A 179 -16.14 17.51 -7.56
C LEU A 179 -16.53 16.03 -7.38
N PHE A 180 -16.66 15.58 -6.13
CA PHE A 180 -17.09 14.20 -5.86
C PHE A 180 -18.48 13.91 -6.42
N CYS A 181 -19.47 14.76 -6.13
CA CYS A 181 -20.85 14.58 -6.59
C CYS A 181 -20.93 14.61 -8.12
N MET A 182 -20.24 15.55 -8.77
CA MET A 182 -20.19 15.61 -10.23
C MET A 182 -19.51 14.37 -10.83
N HIS A 183 -18.43 13.87 -10.22
CA HIS A 183 -17.78 12.63 -10.67
C HIS A 183 -18.66 11.39 -10.48
N GLN A 184 -19.57 11.35 -9.49
CA GLN A 184 -20.51 10.23 -9.37
C GLN A 184 -21.43 10.14 -10.60
N TYR A 185 -21.88 11.28 -11.11
CA TYR A 185 -22.70 11.32 -12.32
C TYR A 185 -21.99 10.68 -13.53
N LEU A 186 -20.71 11.00 -13.73
CA LEU A 186 -19.92 10.42 -14.82
C LEU A 186 -19.70 8.91 -14.62
N LYS A 187 -19.42 8.47 -13.40
CA LYS A 187 -19.18 7.05 -13.10
C LYS A 187 -20.40 6.18 -13.36
N VAL A 188 -21.59 6.68 -13.08
CA VAL A 188 -22.84 5.96 -13.33
C VAL A 188 -23.16 5.89 -14.83
N ARG A 189 -22.74 6.87 -15.63
CA ARG A 189 -23.00 6.91 -17.09
C ARG A 189 -22.04 6.08 -17.95
N ILE A 190 -20.87 5.73 -17.42
CA ILE A 190 -19.81 5.00 -18.15
C ILE A 190 -19.92 3.47 -17.91
N HIS A 191 -20.90 3.05 -17.12
CA HIS A 191 -21.35 1.65 -17.00
C HIS A 191 -22.67 1.48 -17.74
#